data_AF-A0A2V6BV84-F1
#
_entry.id   AF-A0A2V6BV84-F1
#
_cell.length_a   1.000
_cell.length_b   1.000
_cell.length_c   1.000
_cell.angle_alpha   90.00
_cell.angle_beta   90.00
_cell.angle_gamma   90.00
#
_symmetry.space_group_name_H-M   'P 1'
#
loop_
_entity.id
_entity.type
_entity.pdbx_description
1 polymer ?
#
loop_
_entity_poly.entity_id
_entity_poly.type
_entity_poly.pdbx_seq_one_letter_code
_entity_poly.pdbx_strand_id
1 'polypeptide(L)'
;MRYVGLFVLATVLISQSLLAQSPRLDVIQAMLQRPNDPWPRGKGHVVLAVPGCSEANKGYHEPGGSFSPGFGSFGVSIWVTDNAGKIVATSDSLPFDEIDQKLVWQTVARGDDFT
;
A
#
# COMPACT_ATOMS: atom_id res chain seq x y z
N MET A 1 -17.93 28.67 -35.52
CA MET A 1 -18.51 27.66 -34.60
C MET A 1 -17.62 26.39 -34.48
N ARG A 2 -16.31 26.53 -34.21
CA ARG A 2 -15.41 25.37 -33.93
C ARG A 2 -14.67 25.52 -32.58
N TYR A 3 -14.60 26.73 -32.02
CA TYR A 3 -13.91 27.00 -30.77
C TYR A 3 -14.76 26.74 -29.51
N VAL A 4 -16.08 26.95 -29.57
CA VAL A 4 -16.98 26.73 -28.41
C VAL A 4 -17.02 25.26 -27.99
N GLY A 5 -16.98 24.31 -28.94
CA GLY A 5 -16.96 22.88 -28.63
C GLY A 5 -15.66 22.41 -27.95
N LEU A 6 -14.53 23.08 -28.22
CA LEU A 6 -13.23 22.72 -27.63
C LEU A 6 -13.14 23.16 -26.16
N PHE A 7 -13.71 24.32 -25.81
CA PHE A 7 -13.75 24.80 -24.43
C PHE A 7 -14.70 23.98 -23.55
N VAL A 8 -15.85 23.54 -24.07
CA VAL A 8 -16.79 22.69 -23.33
C VAL A 8 -16.21 21.29 -23.08
N LEU A 9 -15.46 20.73 -24.01
CA LEU A 9 -14.83 19.42 -23.81
C LEU A 9 -13.73 19.47 -22.75
N ALA A 10 -12.92 20.54 -22.75
CA ALA A 10 -11.84 20.71 -21.79
C ALA A 10 -12.35 20.89 -20.35
N THR A 11 -13.43 21.64 -20.13
CA THR A 11 -14.00 21.83 -18.79
C THR A 11 -14.62 20.55 -18.23
N VAL A 12 -15.26 19.73 -19.08
CA VAL A 12 -15.81 18.43 -18.68
C VAL A 12 -14.70 17.45 -18.28
N LEU A 13 -13.60 17.39 -19.03
CA LEU A 13 -12.46 16.51 -18.72
C LEU A 13 -11.72 16.92 -17.43
N ILE A 14 -11.60 18.22 -17.15
CA ILE A 14 -11.00 18.73 -15.91
C ILE A 14 -11.91 18.46 -14.70
N SER A 15 -13.24 18.52 -14.87
CA SER A 15 -14.19 18.25 -13.79
C SER A 15 -14.24 16.77 -13.40
N GLN A 16 -14.11 15.87 -14.37
CA GLN A 16 -14.07 14.43 -14.10
C GLN A 16 -12.78 13.99 -13.39
N SER A 17 -11.65 14.65 -13.61
CA SER A 17 -10.39 14.33 -12.92
C SER A 17 -10.33 14.87 -11.49
N LEU A 18 -10.96 16.02 -11.19
CA LEU A 18 -11.11 16.52 -9.81
C LEU A 18 -12.10 15.68 -8.98
N LEU A 19 -13.06 15.02 -9.63
CA LEU A 19 -13.99 14.07 -8.99
C LEU A 19 -13.50 12.62 -9.05
N ALA A 20 -12.30 12.37 -9.58
CA ALA A 20 -11.76 11.02 -9.65
C ALA A 20 -11.34 10.56 -8.25
N GLN A 21 -12.29 9.94 -7.54
CA GLN A 21 -12.00 9.21 -6.31
C GLN A 21 -10.95 8.14 -6.64
N SER A 22 -9.79 8.24 -6.01
CA SER A 22 -8.74 7.24 -6.11
C SER A 22 -8.76 6.36 -4.86
N PRO A 23 -8.31 5.09 -4.94
CA PRO A 23 -8.16 4.24 -3.76
C PRO A 23 -7.35 4.91 -2.65
N ARG A 24 -6.38 5.76 -3.00
CA ARG A 24 -5.63 6.57 -2.04
C ARG A 24 -6.52 7.58 -1.31
N LEU A 25 -7.40 8.28 -2.02
CA LEU A 25 -8.33 9.24 -1.41
C LEU A 25 -9.34 8.54 -0.50
N ASP A 26 -9.80 7.34 -0.87
CA ASP A 26 -10.66 6.51 0.00
C ASP A 26 -9.97 6.18 1.33
N VAL A 27 -8.70 5.77 1.29
CA VAL A 27 -7.92 5.48 2.51
C VAL A 27 -7.72 6.73 3.35
N ILE A 28 -7.33 7.85 2.74
CA ILE A 28 -7.16 9.13 3.45
C ILE A 28 -8.48 9.54 4.13
N GLN A 29 -9.60 9.43 3.44
CA GLN A 29 -10.90 9.74 4.01
C GLN A 29 -11.23 8.81 5.18
N ALA A 30 -10.97 7.50 5.05
CA ALA A 30 -11.20 6.55 6.12
C ALA A 30 -10.32 6.83 7.36
N MET A 31 -9.05 7.24 7.15
CA MET A 31 -8.14 7.66 8.22
C MET A 31 -8.68 8.88 8.97
N LEU A 32 -9.21 9.87 8.25
CA LEU A 32 -9.83 11.05 8.84
C LEU A 32 -11.08 10.70 9.67
N GLN A 33 -11.89 9.73 9.22
CA GLN A 33 -13.09 9.31 9.93
C GLN A 33 -12.79 8.43 11.15
N ARG A 34 -11.68 7.71 11.16
CA ARG A 34 -11.28 6.81 12.26
C ARG A 34 -9.88 7.14 12.75
N PRO A 35 -9.66 8.33 13.32
CA PRO A 35 -8.31 8.81 13.65
C PRO A 35 -7.61 8.00 14.75
N ASN A 36 -8.36 7.19 15.50
CA ASN A 36 -7.84 6.36 16.58
C ASN A 36 -7.60 4.89 16.18
N ASP A 37 -7.99 4.50 14.97
CA ASP A 37 -7.70 3.16 14.46
C ASP A 37 -6.20 3.03 14.11
N PRO A 38 -5.64 1.81 14.12
CA PRO A 38 -4.30 1.60 13.61
C PRO A 38 -4.24 1.89 12.11
N TRP A 39 -3.27 2.69 11.71
CA TRP A 39 -3.01 3.03 10.31
C TRP A 39 -1.53 2.86 9.98
N PRO A 40 -1.20 2.57 8.71
CA PRO A 40 0.19 2.55 8.26
C PRO A 40 0.89 3.85 8.65
N ARG A 41 2.11 3.72 9.18
CA ARG A 41 2.84 4.84 9.78
C ARG A 41 3.52 5.69 8.72
N GLY A 42 3.70 5.17 7.50
CA GLY A 42 4.31 5.87 6.38
C GLY A 42 5.78 6.26 6.63
N LYS A 43 6.44 5.63 7.61
CA LYS A 43 7.81 5.97 8.02
C LYS A 43 8.90 5.27 7.21
N GLY A 44 8.53 4.40 6.28
CA GLY A 44 9.47 3.74 5.36
C GLY A 44 8.84 2.51 4.71
N HIS A 45 9.37 2.13 3.55
CA HIS A 45 8.98 0.91 2.84
C HIS A 45 10.23 0.13 2.45
N VAL A 46 10.24 -1.17 2.72
CA VAL A 46 11.24 -2.11 2.23
C VAL A 46 10.67 -2.84 1.03
N VAL A 47 11.41 -2.85 -0.07
CA VAL A 47 11.00 -3.53 -1.31
C VAL A 47 11.41 -5.00 -1.23
N LEU A 48 10.44 -5.89 -1.44
CA LEU A 48 10.67 -7.33 -1.60
C LEU A 48 10.41 -7.71 -3.06
N ALA A 49 11.45 -8.10 -3.79
CA ALA A 49 11.37 -8.40 -5.21
C ALA A 49 12.57 -9.21 -5.72
N VAL A 50 12.41 -9.89 -6.87
CA VAL A 50 13.54 -10.43 -7.63
C VAL A 50 14.26 -9.28 -8.37
N PRO A 51 15.60 -9.17 -8.31
CA PRO A 51 16.32 -8.15 -9.06
C PRO A 51 15.96 -8.13 -10.55
N GLY A 52 15.64 -6.95 -11.08
CA GLY A 52 15.29 -6.76 -12.50
C GLY A 52 13.85 -7.11 -12.87
N CYS A 53 13.00 -7.59 -11.94
CA CYS A 53 11.59 -7.80 -12.23
C CYS A 53 10.83 -6.49 -12.49
N SER A 54 9.67 -6.59 -13.14
CA SER A 54 8.77 -5.46 -13.33
C SER A 54 8.28 -4.90 -11.99
N GLU A 55 7.88 -3.63 -11.98
CA GLU A 55 7.36 -2.96 -10.78
C GLU A 55 6.11 -3.65 -10.21
N ALA A 56 5.25 -4.19 -11.09
CA ALA A 56 4.07 -4.95 -10.69
C ALA A 56 4.39 -6.19 -9.84
N ASN A 57 5.62 -6.72 -9.94
CA ASN A 57 6.08 -7.89 -9.19
C ASN A 57 6.85 -7.53 -7.91
N LYS A 58 6.80 -6.26 -7.47
CA LYS A 58 7.44 -5.78 -6.24
C LYS A 58 6.41 -5.65 -5.12
N GLY A 59 6.71 -6.24 -3.97
CA GLY A 59 5.99 -5.99 -2.71
C GLY A 59 6.65 -4.87 -1.91
N TYR A 60 5.85 -4.12 -1.13
CA TYR A 60 6.33 -3.02 -0.27
C TYR A 60 5.90 -3.27 1.16
N HIS A 61 6.87 -3.42 2.06
CA HIS A 61 6.63 -3.76 3.46
C HIS A 61 6.96 -2.57 4.35
N GLU A 62 6.06 -2.18 5.25
CA GLU A 62 6.40 -1.22 6.30
C GLU A 62 6.98 -1.97 7.52
N PRO A 63 7.91 -1.35 8.27
CA PRO A 63 8.30 -1.88 9.56
C PRO A 63 7.07 -1.90 10.47
N GLY A 64 6.81 -3.04 11.11
CA GLY A 64 5.56 -3.27 11.83
C GLY A 64 4.52 -3.98 10.97
N GLY A 65 4.93 -4.83 10.03
CA GLY A 65 4.12 -5.92 9.48
C GLY A 65 2.98 -5.56 8.51
N SER A 66 2.55 -4.31 8.43
CA SER A 66 1.64 -3.85 7.37
C SER A 66 2.38 -3.78 6.04
N PHE A 67 1.74 -4.21 4.95
CA PHE A 67 2.39 -4.29 3.64
C PHE A 67 1.41 -4.12 2.47
N SER A 68 1.96 -3.86 1.29
CA SER A 68 1.27 -3.88 0.00
C SER A 68 1.77 -5.08 -0.81
N PRO A 69 0.90 -5.98 -1.29
CA PRO A 69 1.30 -7.13 -2.11
C PRO A 69 1.93 -6.74 -3.46
N GLY A 70 1.60 -5.56 -3.97
CA GLY A 70 2.09 -5.07 -5.26
C GLY A 70 2.09 -3.54 -5.35
N PHE A 71 2.82 -3.00 -6.32
CA PHE A 71 2.74 -1.59 -6.66
C PHE A 71 1.33 -1.21 -7.13
N GLY A 72 0.81 -0.06 -6.68
CA GLY A 72 -0.52 0.42 -7.05
C GLY A 72 -1.69 -0.45 -6.59
N SER A 73 -1.44 -1.37 -5.64
CA SER A 73 -2.45 -2.29 -5.10
C SER A 73 -3.07 -1.78 -3.78
N PHE A 74 -3.53 -2.69 -2.93
CA PHE A 74 -4.14 -2.41 -1.63
C PHE A 74 -3.19 -2.74 -0.48
N GLY A 75 -3.38 -2.09 0.66
CA GLY A 75 -2.65 -2.40 1.89
C GLY A 75 -3.30 -3.54 2.68
N VAL A 76 -2.49 -4.32 3.38
CA VAL A 76 -2.91 -5.32 4.36
C VAL A 76 -2.38 -4.91 5.73
N SER A 77 -3.26 -4.87 6.72
CA SER A 77 -2.94 -4.67 8.14
C SER A 77 -3.45 -5.87 8.94
N ILE A 78 -2.75 -6.21 10.04
CA ILE A 78 -3.07 -7.38 10.86
C ILE A 78 -3.36 -6.92 12.29
N TRP A 79 -4.59 -7.12 12.73
CA TRP A 79 -5.05 -6.74 14.06
C TRP A 79 -5.52 -7.97 14.84
N VAL A 80 -5.11 -8.04 16.10
CA VAL A 80 -5.56 -9.05 17.06
C VAL A 80 -6.54 -8.37 18.01
N THR A 81 -7.75 -8.91 18.13
CA THR A 81 -8.77 -8.40 19.05
C THR A 81 -9.12 -9.44 20.11
N ASP A 82 -9.61 -8.98 21.26
CA ASP A 82 -10.25 -9.86 22.25
C ASP A 82 -11.68 -10.24 21.81
N ASN A 83 -12.36 -11.04 22.64
CA ASN A 83 -13.74 -11.49 22.36
C ASN A 83 -14.79 -10.36 22.39
N ALA A 84 -14.44 -9.19 22.92
CA ALA A 84 -15.29 -7.99 22.91
C ALA A 84 -14.99 -7.08 21.71
N GLY A 85 -14.07 -7.47 20.82
CA GLY A 85 -13.67 -6.69 19.65
C GLY A 85 -12.66 -5.58 19.96
N LYS A 86 -12.13 -5.51 21.17
CA LYS A 86 -11.09 -4.54 21.53
C LYS A 86 -9.76 -4.97 20.94
N ILE A 87 -9.03 -4.06 20.30
CA ILE A 87 -7.69 -4.32 19.76
C ILE A 87 -6.72 -4.59 20.93
N VAL A 88 -6.08 -5.75 20.90
CA VAL A 88 -5.07 -6.22 21.85
C VAL A 88 -3.67 -5.95 21.31
N ALA A 89 -3.48 -6.21 20.02
CA ALA A 89 -2.21 -5.95 19.32
C ALA A 89 -2.47 -5.63 17.86
N THR A 90 -1.61 -4.83 17.27
CA THR A 90 -1.59 -4.56 15.83
C THR A 90 -0.15 -4.52 15.37
N SER A 91 0.06 -4.94 14.13
CA SER A 91 1.36 -4.82 13.47
C SER A 91 1.87 -3.36 13.51
N ASP A 92 0.96 -2.38 13.37
CA ASP A 92 1.29 -0.95 13.31
C ASP A 92 1.79 -0.35 14.64
N SER A 93 1.56 -1.03 15.78
CA SER A 93 1.97 -0.56 17.11
C SER A 93 3.28 -1.19 17.59
N LEU A 94 3.90 -2.08 16.80
CA LEU A 94 5.17 -2.69 17.16
C LEU A 94 6.26 -1.60 17.31
N PRO A 95 6.98 -1.52 18.45
CA PRO A 95 8.04 -0.55 18.65
C PRO A 95 9.14 -0.70 17.60
N PHE A 96 9.56 0.39 16.97
CA PHE A 96 10.52 0.33 15.87
C PHE A 96 11.90 -0.17 16.32
N ASP A 97 12.30 0.18 17.53
CA ASP A 97 13.54 -0.24 18.18
C ASP A 97 13.56 -1.73 18.55
N GLU A 98 12.42 -2.40 18.54
CA GLU A 98 12.29 -3.84 18.76
C GLU A 98 12.19 -4.64 17.46
N ILE A 99 12.14 -3.99 16.30
CA ILE A 99 12.00 -4.66 15.00
C ILE A 99 13.38 -4.90 14.37
N ASP A 100 13.77 -6.17 14.24
CA ASP A 100 14.91 -6.60 13.41
C ASP A 100 14.38 -7.21 12.10
N GLN A 101 14.75 -6.62 10.96
CA GLN A 101 14.36 -7.11 9.63
C GLN A 101 15.59 -7.53 8.84
N LYS A 102 15.58 -8.77 8.34
CA LYS A 102 16.65 -9.34 7.50
C LYS A 102 16.08 -9.79 6.16
N LEU A 103 16.67 -9.28 5.09
CA LEU A 103 16.42 -9.76 3.73
C LEU A 103 17.45 -10.84 3.42
N VAL A 104 17.02 -12.09 3.46
CA VAL A 104 17.88 -13.22 3.13
C VAL A 104 17.52 -13.71 1.74
N TRP A 105 18.45 -13.58 0.80
CA TRP A 105 18.34 -14.23 -0.49
C TRP A 105 18.64 -15.72 -0.29
N GLN A 106 17.61 -16.57 -0.35
CA GLN A 106 17.84 -18.00 -0.40
C GLN A 106 18.33 -18.33 -1.81
N THR A 107 19.64 -18.47 -1.97
CA THR A 107 20.20 -19.09 -3.17
C THR A 107 19.73 -20.54 -3.16
N VAL A 108 18.67 -20.84 -3.89
CA VAL A 108 18.34 -22.22 -4.22
C VAL A 108 19.59 -22.78 -4.91
N ALA A 109 20.21 -23.79 -4.29
CA ALA A 109 21.30 -24.52 -4.93
C ALA A 109 20.77 -24.98 -6.29
N ARG A 110 21.41 -24.49 -7.34
CA ARG A 110 21.06 -24.71 -8.74
C ARG A 110 20.80 -26.20 -8.98
N GLY A 111 19.54 -26.55 -9.10
CA GLY A 111 19.03 -27.86 -9.46
C GLY A 111 17.70 -27.62 -10.14
N ASP A 112 17.70 -27.91 -11.44
CA ASP A 112 16.53 -28.11 -12.28
C ASP A 112 16.09 -26.89 -13.10
N ASP A 113 16.36 -27.05 -14.40
CA ASP A 113 16.06 -26.17 -15.50
C ASP A 113 14.57 -25.79 -15.54
N PHE A 114 14.30 -24.49 -15.65
CA PHE A 114 13.04 -24.01 -16.23
C PHE A 114 13.29 -23.70 -17.69
N THR A 115 13.02 -24.70 -18.55
CA THR A 115 12.66 -24.49 -19.96
C THR A 115 11.35 -23.75 -20.08
#